data_AF-A0A095SLR4-F1
#
_entry.id   AF-A0A095SLR4-F1
#
_cell.length_a   1.000
_cell.length_b   1.000
_cell.length_c   1.000
_cell.angle_alpha   90.00
_cell.angle_beta   90.00
_cell.angle_gamma   90.00
#
_symmetry.space_group_name_H-M   'P 1'
#
loop_
_entity.id
_entity.type
_entity.pdbx_description
1 polymer ?
#
loop_
_entity_poly.entity_id
_entity_poly.type
_entity_poly.pdbx_seq_one_letter_code
_entity_poly.pdbx_strand_id
1 'polypeptide(L)'
;MKKATVLLLSFFLTACDPVQLSADVQLPDGAVYDGDIEDNLFHGQGELTWPDGRRYSGEFKHGLMTGQGRLEDRDGCVMEGEFVKGALNGQGSYICGDDRYQGTFKQGELLEGGVAYVDGNTYQGEFRHFQPHGQGRWETASGEEYEGTFVDGYLEKGTYRNPEGRVYTGEFEWFQFSGKGELTRPDGVIIRAHFEDGFAQGKGVRIRPGDDGPIEEKGFFVEGQYFPSEQAYTQREQAQASGMEARLYTEASRLQSVLSSLAPQRPGVRDVYFLAIGGDGTAGVFSREVDWVSERLGGVLDLKRRQVRLVNGGGDTLPLATRTSVREALNALDALMDPEEDLLLVHIVSHGARNGELVLDARNLQLNNLTVADGKQWLNALKVKHQWVVISACYSGQWVNALAAPQRAVFSSAAQDRTSFGCADDSERTWFSRALYGEDMSAGIHDPDAWFAAANARVTAMEEEQGIAENEHSLPQKSVGKGFVSWWQSETLTAQQ
;
A
#
# COMPACT_ATOMS: atom_id res chain seq x y z
N MET A 1 -64.21 -65.93 43.08
CA MET A 1 -64.96 -67.12 42.60
C MET A 1 -64.69 -67.29 41.11
N LYS A 2 -64.54 -68.55 40.70
CA LYS A 2 -64.08 -69.03 39.37
C LYS A 2 -64.90 -68.54 38.17
N LYS A 3 -64.22 -68.43 37.02
CA LYS A 3 -64.54 -68.92 35.65
C LYS A 3 -64.11 -67.87 34.61
N ALA A 4 -63.61 -68.18 33.42
CA ALA A 4 -63.05 -69.39 32.81
C ALA A 4 -62.44 -68.92 31.47
N THR A 5 -61.35 -69.56 31.10
CA THR A 5 -60.65 -69.53 29.81
C THR A 5 -61.59 -69.72 28.60
N VAL A 6 -61.37 -68.97 27.52
CA VAL A 6 -61.34 -69.56 26.16
C VAL A 6 -60.13 -69.00 25.43
N LEU A 7 -59.24 -69.93 25.12
CA LEU A 7 -58.04 -69.81 24.32
C LEU A 7 -58.46 -69.93 22.85
N LEU A 8 -58.12 -68.97 21.99
CA LEU A 8 -58.02 -69.25 20.56
C LEU A 8 -56.58 -68.97 20.13
N LEU A 9 -55.92 -70.05 19.76
CA LEU A 9 -54.55 -70.16 19.29
C LEU A 9 -54.58 -69.85 17.78
N SER A 10 -53.94 -68.75 17.36
CA SER A 10 -53.56 -68.54 15.96
C SER A 10 -52.06 -68.24 15.91
N PHE A 11 -51.35 -69.11 15.20
CA PHE A 11 -49.91 -69.17 15.05
C PHE A 11 -49.51 -68.53 13.72
N PHE A 12 -48.31 -67.92 13.68
CA PHE A 12 -47.53 -67.47 12.50
C PHE A 12 -48.10 -66.25 11.73
N LEU A 13 -47.34 -65.25 11.29
CA LEU A 13 -45.90 -65.07 11.07
C LEU A 13 -45.51 -63.62 11.41
N THR A 14 -44.27 -63.44 11.85
CA THR A 14 -43.51 -62.20 11.67
C THR A 14 -43.43 -61.90 10.17
N ALA A 15 -44.20 -60.94 9.68
CA ALA A 15 -43.89 -60.32 8.40
C ALA A 15 -42.65 -59.44 8.65
N CYS A 16 -41.50 -59.85 8.11
CA CYS A 16 -40.52 -58.87 7.67
C CYS A 16 -41.26 -57.92 6.74
N ASP A 17 -41.25 -56.62 7.04
CA ASP A 17 -41.56 -55.62 6.04
C ASP A 17 -40.70 -55.91 4.81
N PRO A 18 -41.28 -55.97 3.59
CA PRO A 18 -40.49 -56.15 2.41
C PRO A 18 -39.56 -54.95 2.28
N VAL A 19 -38.25 -55.21 2.31
CA VAL A 19 -37.26 -54.27 1.79
C VAL A 19 -37.57 -54.10 0.31
N GLN A 20 -38.26 -53.02 -0.02
CA GLN A 20 -38.54 -52.63 -1.39
C GLN A 20 -37.26 -52.01 -1.95
N LEU A 21 -36.41 -52.85 -2.55
CA LEU A 21 -35.29 -52.39 -3.36
C LEU A 21 -35.89 -51.77 -4.62
N SER A 22 -35.85 -50.44 -4.75
CA SER A 22 -36.00 -49.78 -6.04
C SER A 22 -34.92 -50.34 -6.96
N ALA A 23 -35.33 -50.90 -8.09
CA ALA A 23 -34.39 -51.35 -9.09
C ALA A 23 -33.93 -50.12 -9.85
N ASP A 24 -32.67 -49.73 -9.67
CA ASP A 24 -31.98 -48.75 -10.50
C ASP A 24 -32.32 -48.99 -11.98
N VAL A 25 -32.99 -48.04 -12.63
CA VAL A 25 -33.33 -48.11 -14.05
C VAL A 25 -32.16 -47.59 -14.85
N GLN A 26 -31.49 -48.50 -15.56
CA GLN A 26 -30.46 -48.13 -16.52
C GLN A 26 -31.10 -47.74 -17.86
N LEU A 27 -30.89 -46.49 -18.27
CA LEU A 27 -31.38 -45.92 -19.53
C LEU A 27 -30.46 -46.29 -20.72
N PRO A 28 -30.97 -46.27 -21.96
CA PRO A 28 -30.17 -46.58 -23.15
C PRO A 28 -28.95 -45.68 -23.38
N ASP A 29 -28.97 -44.47 -22.85
CA ASP A 29 -27.85 -43.51 -22.88
C ASP A 29 -26.83 -43.76 -21.77
N GLY A 30 -27.05 -44.76 -20.90
CA GLY A 30 -26.20 -45.13 -19.79
C GLY A 30 -26.53 -44.41 -18.48
N ALA A 31 -27.49 -43.49 -18.46
CA ALA A 31 -27.92 -42.85 -17.22
C ALA A 31 -28.62 -43.86 -16.30
N VAL A 32 -28.54 -43.63 -15.00
CA VAL A 32 -29.15 -44.47 -13.97
C VAL A 32 -30.14 -43.64 -13.19
N TYR A 33 -31.38 -44.11 -13.11
CA TYR A 33 -32.45 -43.50 -12.33
C TYR A 33 -32.85 -44.39 -11.15
N ASP A 34 -32.86 -43.84 -9.95
CA ASP A 34 -33.37 -44.46 -8.73
C ASP A 34 -34.54 -43.62 -8.20
N GLY A 35 -35.77 -44.14 -8.29
CA GLY A 35 -36.98 -43.41 -7.88
C GLY A 35 -38.28 -44.01 -8.40
N ASP A 36 -39.38 -43.29 -8.16
CA ASP A 36 -40.72 -43.75 -8.57
C ASP A 36 -40.95 -43.61 -10.10
N ILE A 37 -41.70 -44.54 -10.67
CA ILE A 37 -42.06 -44.54 -12.09
C ILE A 37 -43.57 -44.67 -12.22
N GLU A 38 -44.17 -43.75 -12.97
CA GLU A 38 -45.59 -43.77 -13.32
C GLU A 38 -45.73 -43.68 -14.85
N ASP A 39 -46.56 -44.54 -15.44
CA ASP A 39 -46.79 -44.59 -16.90
C ASP A 39 -45.49 -44.67 -17.76
N ASN A 40 -44.50 -45.41 -17.26
CA ASN A 40 -43.15 -45.54 -17.85
C ASN A 40 -42.35 -44.22 -17.92
N LEU A 41 -42.68 -43.24 -17.08
CA LEU A 41 -41.97 -41.97 -16.94
C LEU A 41 -41.53 -41.76 -15.49
N PHE A 42 -40.41 -41.08 -15.30
CA PHE A 42 -39.95 -40.69 -13.95
C PHE A 42 -41.01 -39.80 -13.28
N HIS A 43 -41.35 -40.14 -12.04
CA HIS A 43 -42.36 -39.45 -11.25
C HIS A 43 -41.95 -39.42 -9.78
N GLY A 44 -42.46 -38.47 -8.99
CA GLY A 44 -42.23 -38.47 -7.55
C GLY A 44 -40.80 -38.10 -7.19
N GLN A 45 -40.29 -38.58 -6.06
CA GLN A 45 -38.91 -38.33 -5.66
C GLN A 45 -37.98 -39.32 -6.37
N GLY A 46 -36.83 -38.84 -6.83
CA GLY A 46 -35.81 -39.72 -7.38
C GLY A 46 -34.47 -39.05 -7.60
N GLU A 47 -33.53 -39.86 -8.04
CA GLU A 47 -32.17 -39.50 -8.34
C GLU A 47 -31.81 -39.96 -9.75
N LEU A 48 -31.27 -39.05 -10.57
CA LEU A 48 -30.82 -39.32 -11.93
C LEU A 48 -29.32 -39.03 -12.03
N THR A 49 -28.52 -40.04 -12.34
CA THR A 49 -27.08 -39.93 -12.54
C THR A 49 -26.73 -40.18 -14.00
N TRP A 50 -26.06 -39.23 -14.64
CA TRP A 50 -25.63 -39.35 -16.04
C TRP A 50 -24.20 -39.92 -16.14
N PRO A 51 -23.84 -40.59 -17.25
CA PRO A 51 -22.48 -41.12 -17.43
C PRO A 51 -21.38 -40.06 -17.46
N ASP A 52 -21.75 -38.80 -17.74
CA ASP A 52 -20.84 -37.66 -17.76
C ASP A 52 -20.58 -37.07 -16.37
N GLY A 53 -21.10 -37.70 -15.30
CA GLY A 53 -20.88 -37.32 -13.92
C GLY A 53 -21.94 -36.37 -13.34
N ARG A 54 -22.84 -35.83 -14.17
CA ARG A 54 -23.96 -35.02 -13.66
C ARG A 54 -24.88 -35.85 -12.76
N ARG A 55 -25.49 -35.19 -11.78
CA ARG A 55 -26.42 -35.83 -10.84
C ARG A 55 -27.57 -34.90 -10.48
N TYR A 56 -28.80 -35.37 -10.56
CA TYR A 56 -29.96 -34.66 -10.06
C TYR A 56 -30.64 -35.48 -8.96
N SER A 57 -31.03 -34.84 -7.86
CA SER A 57 -31.85 -35.42 -6.80
C SER A 57 -33.02 -34.49 -6.53
N GLY A 58 -34.26 -34.96 -6.68
CA GLY A 58 -35.44 -34.13 -6.46
C GLY A 58 -36.72 -34.70 -7.06
N GLU A 59 -37.72 -33.84 -7.24
CA GLU A 59 -39.02 -34.23 -7.78
C GLU A 59 -39.01 -34.39 -9.32
N PHE A 60 -39.75 -35.38 -9.81
CA PHE A 60 -39.99 -35.64 -11.21
C PHE A 60 -41.49 -35.65 -11.50
N LYS A 61 -41.88 -35.16 -12.69
CA LYS A 61 -43.23 -35.29 -13.22
C LYS A 61 -43.20 -35.50 -14.71
N HIS A 62 -43.78 -36.62 -15.16
CA HIS A 62 -43.79 -37.04 -16.57
C HIS A 62 -42.38 -37.03 -17.20
N GLY A 63 -41.38 -37.51 -16.46
CA GLY A 63 -40.00 -37.61 -16.94
C GLY A 63 -39.18 -36.32 -16.84
N LEU A 64 -39.75 -35.21 -16.36
CA LEU A 64 -39.05 -33.93 -16.24
C LEU A 64 -38.76 -33.60 -14.78
N MET A 65 -37.55 -33.08 -14.51
CA MET A 65 -37.19 -32.50 -13.22
C MET A 65 -38.12 -31.32 -12.91
N THR A 66 -38.76 -31.36 -11.75
CA THR A 66 -39.72 -30.36 -11.29
C THR A 66 -39.62 -30.19 -9.78
N GLY A 67 -40.38 -29.28 -9.17
CA GLY A 67 -40.46 -29.16 -7.70
C GLY A 67 -39.10 -28.82 -7.07
N GLN A 68 -38.89 -29.19 -5.81
CA GLN A 68 -37.59 -28.96 -5.17
C GLN A 68 -36.57 -30.00 -5.64
N GLY A 69 -35.35 -29.55 -5.93
CA GLY A 69 -34.26 -30.46 -6.29
C GLY A 69 -32.88 -29.84 -6.22
N ARG A 70 -31.88 -30.70 -6.41
CA ARG A 70 -30.45 -30.38 -6.44
C ARG A 70 -29.83 -31.01 -7.69
N LEU A 71 -29.28 -30.18 -8.57
CA LEU A 71 -28.53 -30.58 -9.76
C LEU A 71 -27.05 -30.27 -9.55
N GLU A 72 -26.21 -31.28 -9.66
CA GLU A 72 -24.75 -31.16 -9.73
C GLU A 72 -24.32 -31.39 -11.18
N ASP A 73 -23.58 -30.44 -11.75
CA ASP A 73 -23.07 -30.55 -13.11
C ASP A 73 -21.75 -31.33 -13.18
N ARG A 74 -21.17 -31.45 -14.38
CA ARG A 74 -19.94 -32.23 -14.61
C ARG A 74 -18.70 -31.61 -13.98
N ASP A 75 -18.75 -30.31 -13.71
CA ASP A 75 -17.66 -29.50 -13.20
C ASP A 75 -17.76 -29.34 -11.66
N GLY A 76 -18.77 -29.98 -11.05
CA GLY A 76 -19.02 -29.96 -9.61
C GLY A 76 -19.82 -28.74 -9.15
N CYS A 77 -20.37 -27.95 -10.07
CA CYS A 77 -21.20 -26.81 -9.73
C CYS A 77 -22.63 -27.27 -9.41
N VAL A 78 -23.20 -26.71 -8.35
CA VAL A 78 -24.41 -27.20 -7.70
C VAL A 78 -25.51 -26.15 -7.80
N MET A 79 -26.63 -26.50 -8.42
CA MET A 79 -27.88 -25.73 -8.44
C MET A 79 -28.88 -26.38 -7.49
N GLU A 80 -29.51 -25.61 -6.62
CA GLU A 80 -30.52 -26.10 -5.68
C GLU A 80 -31.70 -25.14 -5.59
N GLY A 81 -32.92 -25.65 -5.62
CA GLY A 81 -34.15 -24.85 -5.51
C GLY A 81 -35.31 -25.42 -6.31
N GLU A 82 -36.22 -24.56 -6.76
CA GLU A 82 -37.39 -24.97 -7.55
C GLU A 82 -37.02 -25.21 -9.03
N PHE A 83 -37.37 -26.38 -9.56
CA PHE A 83 -37.21 -26.76 -10.96
C PHE A 83 -38.55 -26.74 -11.69
N VAL A 84 -38.54 -26.21 -12.91
CA VAL A 84 -39.69 -26.24 -13.82
C VAL A 84 -39.21 -26.70 -15.19
N LYS A 85 -39.70 -27.86 -15.65
CA LYS A 85 -39.35 -28.47 -16.94
C LYS A 85 -37.83 -28.62 -17.14
N GLY A 86 -37.11 -29.07 -16.11
CA GLY A 86 -35.68 -29.35 -16.23
C GLY A 86 -34.73 -28.20 -15.90
N ALA A 87 -35.23 -27.00 -15.58
CA ALA A 87 -34.38 -25.85 -15.27
C ALA A 87 -34.76 -25.20 -13.94
N LEU A 88 -33.75 -24.68 -13.23
CA LEU A 88 -33.95 -23.88 -12.02
C LEU A 88 -34.79 -22.64 -12.37
N ASN A 89 -35.91 -22.46 -11.68
CA ASN A 89 -36.88 -21.40 -11.88
C ASN A 89 -37.52 -21.03 -10.54
N GLY A 90 -37.51 -19.75 -10.18
CA GLY A 90 -37.96 -19.30 -8.86
C GLY A 90 -36.77 -19.11 -7.91
N GLN A 91 -36.98 -19.30 -6.61
CA GLN A 91 -35.91 -19.14 -5.63
C GLN A 91 -34.94 -20.33 -5.68
N GLY A 92 -33.66 -20.04 -5.62
CA GLY A 92 -32.63 -21.07 -5.59
C GLY A 92 -31.25 -20.54 -5.21
N SER A 93 -30.29 -21.45 -5.27
CA SER A 93 -28.87 -21.18 -5.08
C SER A 93 -28.05 -21.87 -6.16
N TYR A 94 -26.91 -21.27 -6.47
CA TYR A 94 -25.92 -21.84 -7.37
C TYR A 94 -24.53 -21.67 -6.73
N ILE A 95 -23.80 -22.77 -6.60
CA ILE A 95 -22.45 -22.81 -6.02
C ILE A 95 -21.51 -23.35 -7.09
N CYS A 96 -20.46 -22.62 -7.43
CA CYS A 96 -19.48 -23.05 -8.43
C CYS A 96 -18.10 -22.57 -8.00
N GLY A 97 -17.22 -23.52 -7.68
CA GLY A 97 -15.98 -23.20 -6.96
C GLY A 97 -16.29 -22.62 -5.57
N ASP A 98 -15.72 -21.46 -5.27
CA ASP A 98 -15.91 -20.76 -3.99
C ASP A 98 -17.07 -19.74 -4.01
N ASP A 99 -17.57 -19.40 -5.21
CA ASP A 99 -18.62 -18.39 -5.38
C ASP A 99 -19.99 -18.97 -5.03
N ARG A 100 -20.77 -18.19 -4.28
CA ARG A 100 -22.09 -18.59 -3.77
C ARG A 100 -23.15 -17.61 -4.22
N TYR A 101 -23.97 -18.03 -5.19
CA TYR A 101 -25.08 -17.26 -5.72
C TYR A 101 -26.40 -17.69 -5.09
N GLN A 102 -27.27 -16.73 -4.78
CA GLN A 102 -28.61 -16.98 -4.26
C GLN A 102 -29.59 -15.95 -4.81
N GLY A 103 -30.79 -16.37 -5.19
CA GLY A 103 -31.82 -15.44 -5.63
C GLY A 103 -32.86 -16.05 -6.55
N THR A 104 -33.40 -15.21 -7.43
CA THR A 104 -34.46 -15.55 -8.38
C THR A 104 -33.87 -15.98 -9.71
N PHE A 105 -34.12 -17.23 -10.08
CA PHE A 105 -33.69 -17.84 -11.33
C PHE A 105 -34.83 -17.93 -12.35
N LYS A 106 -34.48 -17.85 -13.63
CA LYS A 106 -35.38 -18.14 -14.73
C LYS A 106 -34.64 -18.93 -15.81
N GLN A 107 -35.11 -20.13 -16.10
CA GLN A 107 -34.47 -21.04 -17.05
C GLN A 107 -32.98 -21.28 -16.75
N GLY A 108 -32.62 -21.37 -15.47
CA GLY A 108 -31.24 -21.61 -15.03
C GLY A 108 -30.36 -20.35 -14.94
N GLU A 109 -30.82 -19.19 -15.42
CA GLU A 109 -30.10 -17.92 -15.29
C GLU A 109 -30.53 -17.18 -14.03
N LEU A 110 -29.57 -16.66 -13.25
CA LEU A 110 -29.85 -15.76 -12.14
C LEU A 110 -30.28 -14.40 -12.69
N LEU A 111 -31.45 -13.90 -12.27
CA LEU A 111 -31.97 -12.59 -12.69
C LEU A 111 -31.72 -11.52 -11.63
N GLU A 112 -31.96 -11.84 -10.37
CA GLU A 112 -31.85 -10.93 -9.23
C GLU A 112 -31.48 -11.74 -7.99
N GLY A 113 -30.54 -11.26 -7.19
CA GLY A 113 -30.06 -12.00 -6.03
C GLY A 113 -28.80 -11.41 -5.44
N GLY A 114 -28.02 -12.27 -4.79
CA GLY A 114 -26.71 -11.92 -4.29
C GLY A 114 -25.66 -12.97 -4.59
N VAL A 115 -24.41 -12.53 -4.59
CA VAL A 115 -23.22 -13.38 -4.66
C VAL A 115 -22.24 -12.97 -3.58
N ALA A 116 -21.68 -13.97 -2.89
CA ALA A 116 -20.54 -13.80 -1.99
C ALA A 116 -19.30 -14.42 -2.65
N TYR A 117 -18.26 -13.61 -2.80
CA TYR A 117 -16.98 -13.99 -3.40
C TYR A 117 -15.97 -14.45 -2.34
N VAL A 118 -14.98 -15.22 -2.76
CA VAL A 118 -13.94 -15.78 -1.86
C VAL A 118 -13.07 -14.73 -1.18
N ASP A 119 -12.92 -13.56 -1.80
CA ASP A 119 -12.14 -12.43 -1.28
C ASP A 119 -12.90 -11.60 -0.23
N GLY A 120 -14.13 -12.00 0.09
CA GLY A 120 -15.00 -11.32 1.06
C GLY A 120 -15.86 -10.21 0.45
N ASN A 121 -15.76 -9.97 -0.86
CA ASN A 121 -16.63 -9.04 -1.55
C ASN A 121 -18.05 -9.64 -1.69
N THR A 122 -19.06 -8.78 -1.71
CA THR A 122 -20.44 -9.17 -1.94
C THR A 122 -21.10 -8.27 -2.98
N TYR A 123 -21.99 -8.84 -3.77
CA TYR A 123 -22.86 -8.08 -4.66
C TYR A 123 -24.30 -8.51 -4.46
N GLN A 124 -25.21 -7.54 -4.42
CA GLN A 124 -26.66 -7.75 -4.37
C GLN A 124 -27.31 -6.89 -5.46
N GLY A 125 -28.06 -7.50 -6.36
CA GLY A 125 -28.70 -6.79 -7.45
C GLY A 125 -29.15 -7.69 -8.58
N GLU A 126 -29.27 -7.07 -9.75
CA GLU A 126 -29.60 -7.74 -11.00
C GLU A 126 -28.38 -8.43 -11.63
N PHE A 127 -28.63 -9.50 -12.40
CA PHE A 127 -27.59 -10.29 -13.04
C PHE A 127 -27.88 -10.54 -14.52
N ARG A 128 -26.82 -10.72 -15.28
CA ARG A 128 -26.85 -11.24 -16.65
C ARG A 128 -25.66 -12.15 -16.85
N HIS A 129 -25.89 -13.41 -17.24
CA HIS A 129 -24.82 -14.41 -17.39
C HIS A 129 -23.93 -14.54 -16.14
N PHE A 130 -24.57 -14.54 -14.95
CA PHE A 130 -23.90 -14.60 -13.65
C PHE A 130 -22.92 -13.46 -13.35
N GLN A 131 -22.99 -12.36 -14.11
CA GLN A 131 -22.26 -11.12 -13.83
C GLN A 131 -23.23 -10.04 -13.31
N PRO A 132 -22.77 -9.16 -12.39
CA PRO A 132 -23.49 -7.95 -12.02
C PRO A 132 -23.94 -7.15 -13.24
N HIS A 133 -25.24 -6.86 -13.34
CA HIS A 133 -25.81 -6.13 -14.46
C HIS A 133 -27.12 -5.46 -14.07
N GLY A 134 -27.36 -4.20 -14.46
CA GLY A 134 -28.56 -3.48 -14.00
C GLY A 134 -28.34 -2.81 -12.65
N GLN A 135 -29.39 -2.62 -11.84
CA GLN A 135 -29.22 -2.00 -10.53
C GLN A 135 -28.62 -2.98 -9.53
N GLY A 136 -27.72 -2.50 -8.68
CA GLY A 136 -27.20 -3.29 -7.57
C GLY A 136 -26.32 -2.51 -6.61
N ARG A 137 -25.85 -3.21 -5.59
CA ARG A 137 -24.90 -2.75 -4.59
C ARG A 137 -23.79 -3.78 -4.46
N TRP A 138 -22.55 -3.32 -4.63
CA TRP A 138 -21.33 -4.06 -4.36
C TRP A 138 -20.71 -3.55 -3.06
N GLU A 139 -20.25 -4.44 -2.20
CA GLU A 139 -19.55 -4.13 -0.96
C GLU A 139 -18.23 -4.90 -0.91
N THR A 140 -17.14 -4.20 -0.64
CA THR A 140 -15.82 -4.81 -0.51
C THR A 140 -15.59 -5.36 0.88
N ALA A 141 -14.63 -6.29 1.03
CA ALA A 141 -14.23 -6.79 2.35
C ALA A 141 -13.70 -5.68 3.29
N SER A 142 -13.21 -4.55 2.75
CA SER A 142 -12.76 -3.37 3.49
C SER A 142 -13.91 -2.43 3.92
N GLY A 143 -15.16 -2.71 3.51
CA GLY A 143 -16.34 -1.91 3.84
C GLY A 143 -16.61 -0.74 2.89
N GLU A 144 -16.01 -0.75 1.69
CA GLU A 144 -16.35 0.21 0.64
C GLU A 144 -17.62 -0.24 -0.09
N GLU A 145 -18.52 0.69 -0.38
CA GLU A 145 -19.81 0.42 -1.00
C GLU A 145 -19.92 1.12 -2.36
N TYR A 146 -20.48 0.42 -3.33
CA TYR A 146 -20.73 0.89 -4.69
C TYR A 146 -22.16 0.55 -5.08
N GLU A 147 -23.01 1.56 -5.28
CA GLU A 147 -24.42 1.37 -5.58
C GLU A 147 -24.79 2.08 -6.89
N GLY A 148 -25.43 1.39 -7.82
CA GLY A 148 -25.88 2.01 -9.07
C GLY A 148 -26.07 1.02 -10.20
N THR A 149 -25.82 1.50 -11.43
CA THR A 149 -26.00 0.72 -12.66
C THR A 149 -24.71 -0.01 -13.03
N PHE A 150 -24.77 -1.33 -13.09
CA PHE A 150 -23.70 -2.23 -13.50
C PHE A 150 -23.88 -2.69 -14.95
N VAL A 151 -22.77 -2.77 -15.68
CA VAL A 151 -22.71 -3.32 -17.04
C VAL A 151 -21.52 -4.28 -17.12
N ASP A 152 -21.80 -5.54 -17.45
CA ASP A 152 -20.80 -6.61 -17.60
C ASP A 152 -19.84 -6.73 -16.41
N GLY A 153 -20.37 -6.60 -15.19
CA GLY A 153 -19.62 -6.71 -13.94
C GLY A 153 -19.05 -5.39 -13.38
N TYR A 154 -19.10 -4.29 -14.14
CA TYR A 154 -18.52 -3.01 -13.72
C TYR A 154 -19.59 -1.98 -13.41
N LEU A 155 -19.38 -1.18 -12.37
CA LEU A 155 -20.20 0.00 -12.13
C LEU A 155 -19.94 1.03 -13.25
N GLU A 156 -20.98 1.45 -13.96
CA GLU A 156 -20.90 2.50 -14.99
C GLU A 156 -21.26 3.87 -14.39
N LYS A 157 -22.29 3.90 -13.54
CA LYS A 157 -22.78 5.11 -12.89
C LYS A 157 -23.43 4.79 -11.56
N GLY A 158 -23.08 5.53 -10.52
CA GLY A 158 -23.63 5.27 -9.20
C GLY A 158 -23.08 6.17 -8.12
N THR A 159 -23.14 5.66 -6.89
CA THR A 159 -22.61 6.27 -5.68
C THR A 159 -21.62 5.31 -5.03
N TYR A 160 -20.41 5.81 -4.77
CA TYR A 160 -19.41 5.18 -3.92
C TYR A 160 -19.45 5.77 -2.51
N ARG A 161 -19.24 4.93 -1.50
CA ARG A 161 -19.08 5.32 -0.09
C ARG A 161 -17.96 4.52 0.55
N ASN A 162 -17.22 5.13 1.46
CA ASN A 162 -16.25 4.40 2.28
C ASN A 162 -16.42 4.68 3.77
N PRO A 163 -15.82 3.86 4.66
CA PRO A 163 -15.93 4.02 6.10
C PRO A 163 -15.40 5.36 6.62
N GLU A 164 -14.45 5.99 5.92
CA GLU A 164 -13.91 7.30 6.28
C GLU A 164 -14.86 8.47 5.97
N GLY A 165 -16.02 8.21 5.35
CA GLY A 165 -17.02 9.23 5.04
C GLY A 165 -16.80 9.93 3.70
N ARG A 166 -15.95 9.40 2.83
CA ARG A 166 -15.86 9.83 1.42
C ARG A 166 -17.08 9.32 0.67
N VAL A 167 -17.70 10.20 -0.12
CA VAL A 167 -18.85 9.86 -0.96
C VAL A 167 -18.62 10.42 -2.36
N TYR A 168 -18.73 9.59 -3.39
CA TYR A 168 -18.68 10.05 -4.77
C TYR A 168 -19.95 9.66 -5.49
N THR A 169 -20.54 10.56 -6.27
CA THR A 169 -21.68 10.25 -7.15
C THR A 169 -21.36 10.71 -8.56
N GLY A 170 -21.36 9.79 -9.51
CA GLY A 170 -20.92 10.09 -10.87
C GLY A 170 -20.72 8.84 -11.73
N GLU A 171 -19.88 9.00 -12.74
CA GLU A 171 -19.49 7.95 -13.67
C GLU A 171 -18.25 7.20 -13.12
N PHE A 172 -18.11 5.94 -13.54
CA PHE A 172 -17.01 5.09 -13.12
C PHE A 172 -16.39 4.39 -14.32
N GLU A 173 -15.08 4.19 -14.26
CA GLU A 173 -14.34 3.35 -15.18
C GLU A 173 -13.39 2.47 -14.35
N TRP A 174 -13.49 1.14 -14.49
CA TRP A 174 -12.72 0.18 -13.67
C TRP A 174 -12.79 0.47 -12.16
N PHE A 175 -13.98 0.80 -11.64
CA PHE A 175 -14.22 1.20 -10.24
C PHE A 175 -13.50 2.47 -9.77
N GLN A 176 -12.86 3.22 -10.67
CA GLN A 176 -12.32 4.55 -10.39
C GLN A 176 -13.31 5.64 -10.79
N PHE A 177 -13.25 6.78 -10.11
CA PHE A 177 -14.11 7.93 -10.44
C PHE A 177 -13.70 8.48 -11.80
N SER A 178 -14.66 8.61 -12.71
CA SER A 178 -14.43 9.11 -14.06
C SER A 178 -15.55 10.04 -14.48
N GLY A 179 -15.45 10.65 -15.67
CA GLY A 179 -16.57 11.39 -16.24
C GLY A 179 -17.00 12.58 -15.38
N LYS A 180 -18.28 12.92 -15.34
CA LYS A 180 -18.77 14.00 -14.46
C LYS A 180 -19.24 13.43 -13.13
N GLY A 181 -18.81 14.06 -12.04
CA GLY A 181 -19.23 13.63 -10.70
C GLY A 181 -19.19 14.69 -9.63
N GLU A 182 -19.68 14.30 -8.45
CA GLU A 182 -19.62 15.05 -7.21
C GLU A 182 -18.92 14.20 -6.15
N LEU A 183 -17.79 14.67 -5.64
CA LEU A 183 -17.03 14.05 -4.55
C LEU A 183 -17.22 14.86 -3.26
N THR A 184 -17.79 14.26 -2.24
CA THR A 184 -17.74 14.74 -0.86
C THR A 184 -16.60 14.06 -0.12
N ARG A 185 -15.69 14.87 0.43
CA ARG A 185 -14.57 14.40 1.24
C ARG A 185 -14.97 14.28 2.72
N PRO A 186 -14.20 13.52 3.53
CA PRO A 186 -14.43 13.41 4.97
C PRO A 186 -14.44 14.75 5.73
N ASP A 187 -13.74 15.77 5.23
CA ASP A 187 -13.71 17.11 5.80
C ASP A 187 -14.93 17.99 5.44
N GLY A 188 -15.93 17.42 4.76
CA GLY A 188 -17.16 18.10 4.35
C GLY A 188 -17.00 18.97 3.10
N VAL A 189 -15.83 18.97 2.46
CA VAL A 189 -15.63 19.68 1.18
C VAL A 189 -16.23 18.86 0.05
N ILE A 190 -17.03 19.53 -0.78
CA ILE A 190 -17.66 18.95 -1.97
C ILE A 190 -16.95 19.46 -3.22
N ILE A 191 -16.66 18.58 -4.16
CA ILE A 191 -16.02 18.88 -5.44
C ILE A 191 -16.94 18.42 -6.57
N ARG A 192 -17.37 19.34 -7.42
CA ARG A 192 -18.12 19.06 -8.66
C ARG A 192 -17.22 19.33 -9.85
N ALA A 193 -16.83 18.29 -10.57
CA ALA A 193 -15.84 18.41 -11.65
C ALA A 193 -15.98 17.27 -12.68
N HIS A 194 -15.14 17.33 -13.71
CA HIS A 194 -14.76 16.15 -14.47
C HIS A 194 -13.70 15.36 -13.68
N PHE A 195 -13.74 14.04 -13.71
CA PHE A 195 -12.79 13.16 -13.04
C PHE A 195 -12.08 12.28 -14.06
N GLU A 196 -10.77 12.12 -13.89
CA GLU A 196 -9.90 11.22 -14.66
C GLU A 196 -9.01 10.47 -13.65
N ASP A 197 -8.90 9.15 -13.77
CA ASP A 197 -8.14 8.28 -12.87
C ASP A 197 -8.43 8.50 -11.37
N GLY A 198 -9.67 8.83 -11.02
CA GLY A 198 -10.08 9.12 -9.63
C GLY A 198 -9.92 10.57 -9.17
N PHE A 199 -9.29 11.44 -9.97
CA PHE A 199 -8.96 12.81 -9.58
C PHE A 199 -9.78 13.84 -10.35
N ALA A 200 -10.18 14.93 -9.67
CA ALA A 200 -10.84 16.04 -10.32
C ALA A 200 -9.85 16.76 -11.27
N GLN A 201 -10.30 17.03 -12.50
CA GLN A 201 -9.53 17.68 -13.56
C GLN A 201 -10.31 18.85 -14.18
N GLY A 202 -9.57 19.86 -14.63
CA GLY A 202 -10.10 20.97 -15.40
C GLY A 202 -11.05 21.87 -14.61
N LYS A 203 -12.00 22.49 -15.30
CA LYS A 203 -12.94 23.44 -14.68
C LYS A 203 -13.91 22.71 -13.75
N GLY A 204 -14.07 23.23 -12.54
CA GLY A 204 -14.99 22.66 -11.56
C GLY A 204 -15.36 23.65 -10.46
N VAL A 205 -16.05 23.13 -9.44
CA VAL A 205 -16.52 23.88 -8.29
C VAL A 205 -16.11 23.16 -7.01
N ARG A 206 -15.49 23.89 -6.08
CA ARG A 206 -15.24 23.45 -4.71
C ARG A 206 -16.25 24.13 -3.79
N ILE A 207 -16.94 23.37 -2.97
CA ILE A 207 -17.86 23.89 -1.94
C ILE A 207 -17.27 23.52 -0.59
N ARG A 208 -16.93 24.52 0.22
CA ARG A 208 -16.38 24.31 1.57
C ARG A 208 -17.41 24.68 2.63
N PRO A 209 -17.39 24.04 3.80
CA PRO A 209 -18.10 24.55 4.97
C PRO A 209 -17.65 25.98 5.30
N GLY A 210 -18.59 26.83 5.74
CA GLY A 210 -18.33 28.19 6.17
C GLY A 210 -19.28 28.59 7.30
N ASP A 211 -18.91 29.61 8.08
CA ASP A 211 -19.66 30.04 9.27
C ASP A 211 -21.09 30.47 8.94
N ASP A 212 -21.28 31.11 7.78
CA ASP A 212 -22.58 31.59 7.27
C ASP A 212 -23.20 30.64 6.23
N GLY A 213 -22.70 29.41 6.15
CA GLY A 213 -23.14 28.38 5.19
C GLY A 213 -22.06 28.00 4.17
N PRO A 214 -22.39 27.10 3.22
CA PRO A 214 -21.43 26.59 2.25
C PRO A 214 -20.90 27.68 1.32
N ILE A 215 -19.58 27.75 1.16
CA ILE A 215 -18.89 28.70 0.28
C ILE A 215 -18.57 27.99 -1.04
N GLU A 216 -19.22 28.42 -2.11
CA GLU A 216 -19.00 27.90 -3.47
C GLU A 216 -17.89 28.67 -4.20
N GLU A 217 -16.87 27.95 -4.67
CA GLU A 217 -15.70 28.50 -5.33
C GLU A 217 -15.49 27.83 -6.69
N LYS A 218 -15.72 28.59 -7.77
CA LYS A 218 -15.39 28.13 -9.13
C LYS A 218 -13.89 28.21 -9.34
N GLY A 219 -13.32 27.16 -9.91
CA GLY A 219 -11.89 27.10 -10.15
C GLY A 219 -11.49 26.09 -11.20
N PHE A 220 -10.23 25.69 -11.12
CA PHE A 220 -9.58 24.74 -12.00
C PHE A 220 -8.87 23.69 -11.15
N PHE A 221 -8.98 22.43 -11.52
CA PHE A 221 -8.39 21.30 -10.83
C PHE A 221 -7.30 20.66 -11.69
N VAL A 222 -6.20 20.27 -11.04
CA VAL A 222 -5.14 19.46 -11.64
C VAL A 222 -4.83 18.37 -10.63
N GLU A 223 -5.06 17.10 -11.00
CA GLU A 223 -4.87 15.93 -10.13
C GLU A 223 -5.54 16.09 -8.75
N GLY A 224 -6.76 16.65 -8.74
CA GLY A 224 -7.53 16.90 -7.52
C GLY A 224 -7.13 18.16 -6.73
N GLN A 225 -6.03 18.84 -7.08
CA GLN A 225 -5.64 20.10 -6.45
C GLN A 225 -6.43 21.27 -7.02
N TYR A 226 -7.04 22.08 -6.15
CA TYR A 226 -7.81 23.27 -6.52
C TYR A 226 -6.94 24.50 -6.77
N PHE A 227 -7.23 25.21 -7.86
CA PHE A 227 -6.70 26.53 -8.23
C PHE A 227 -7.86 27.50 -8.51
N PRO A 228 -7.72 28.81 -8.19
CA PRO A 228 -8.78 29.79 -8.46
C PRO A 228 -9.17 29.94 -9.93
N SER A 229 -8.27 29.63 -10.86
CA SER A 229 -8.52 29.59 -12.30
C SER A 229 -7.41 28.84 -13.03
N GLU A 230 -7.65 28.46 -14.28
CA GLU A 230 -6.63 27.89 -15.18
C GLU A 230 -5.46 28.87 -15.35
N GLN A 231 -5.75 30.17 -15.44
CA GLN A 231 -4.70 31.21 -15.50
C GLN A 231 -3.87 31.26 -14.22
N ALA A 232 -4.49 31.12 -13.03
CA ALA A 232 -3.77 31.08 -11.76
C ALA A 232 -2.85 29.85 -11.65
N TYR A 233 -3.30 28.70 -12.16
CA TYR A 233 -2.46 27.50 -12.30
C TYR A 233 -1.27 27.78 -13.22
N THR A 234 -1.53 28.21 -14.47
CA THR A 234 -0.46 28.48 -15.45
C THR A 234 0.53 29.54 -14.98
N GLN A 235 0.07 30.60 -14.31
CA GLN A 235 0.94 31.62 -13.71
C GLN A 235 1.79 31.06 -12.58
N ARG A 236 1.24 30.18 -11.74
CA ARG A 236 2.00 29.50 -10.67
C ARG A 236 3.09 28.62 -11.27
N GLU A 237 2.76 27.81 -12.27
CA GLU A 237 3.73 26.96 -12.98
C GLU A 237 4.85 27.79 -13.63
N GLN A 238 4.49 28.87 -14.33
CA GLN A 238 5.47 29.79 -14.93
C GLN A 238 6.35 30.45 -13.87
N ALA A 239 5.78 30.90 -12.75
CA ALA A 239 6.53 31.51 -11.66
C ALA A 239 7.49 30.52 -11.00
N GLN A 240 7.06 29.27 -10.79
CA GLN A 240 7.92 28.21 -10.27
C GLN A 240 9.06 27.86 -11.24
N ALA A 241 8.77 27.74 -12.55
CA ALA A 241 9.79 27.52 -13.56
C ALA A 241 10.80 28.67 -13.63
N SER A 242 10.32 29.92 -13.57
CA SER A 242 11.16 31.12 -13.55
C SER A 242 12.03 31.19 -12.28
N GLY A 243 11.49 30.75 -11.13
CA GLY A 243 12.23 30.63 -9.88
C GLY A 243 13.36 29.61 -9.97
N MET A 244 13.11 28.45 -10.57
CA MET A 244 14.14 27.43 -10.81
C MET A 244 15.22 27.94 -11.76
N GLU A 245 14.85 28.62 -12.86
CA GLU A 245 15.83 29.24 -13.77
C GLU A 245 16.73 30.22 -13.01
N ALA A 246 16.15 31.16 -12.26
CA ALA A 246 16.91 32.14 -11.47
C ALA A 246 17.82 31.46 -10.43
N ARG A 247 17.35 30.38 -9.79
CA ARG A 247 18.15 29.58 -8.85
C ARG A 247 19.39 29.02 -9.54
N LEU A 248 19.23 28.33 -10.66
CA LEU A 248 20.32 27.66 -11.41
C LEU A 248 21.48 28.62 -11.76
N TYR A 249 21.19 29.87 -12.13
CA TYR A 249 22.23 30.88 -12.39
C TYR A 249 23.07 31.26 -11.16
N THR A 250 22.57 31.01 -9.95
CA THR A 250 23.25 31.32 -8.68
C THR A 250 23.82 30.10 -7.96
N GLU A 251 23.53 28.87 -8.42
CA GLU A 251 23.88 27.65 -7.68
C GLU A 251 25.39 27.45 -7.51
N ALA A 252 26.17 27.71 -8.56
CA ALA A 252 27.62 27.56 -8.49
C ALA A 252 28.26 28.51 -7.47
N SER A 253 27.84 29.79 -7.46
CA SER A 253 28.36 30.79 -6.50
C SER A 253 27.84 30.53 -5.08
N ARG A 254 26.61 30.03 -4.93
CA ARG A 254 26.04 29.63 -3.65
C ARG A 254 26.82 28.48 -3.03
N LEU A 255 27.08 27.41 -3.78
CA LEU A 255 27.90 26.29 -3.32
C LEU A 255 29.30 26.78 -2.94
N GLN A 256 29.96 27.55 -3.81
CA GLN A 256 31.30 28.06 -3.55
C GLN A 256 31.36 28.95 -2.28
N SER A 257 30.33 29.76 -2.05
CA SER A 257 30.21 30.58 -0.85
C SER A 257 30.21 29.71 0.42
N VAL A 258 29.38 28.66 0.45
CA VAL A 258 29.33 27.70 1.56
C VAL A 258 30.70 27.03 1.74
N LEU A 259 31.28 26.46 0.68
CA LEU A 259 32.54 25.71 0.77
C LEU A 259 33.71 26.60 1.22
N SER A 260 33.77 27.86 0.77
CA SER A 260 34.82 28.81 1.16
C SER A 260 34.69 29.31 2.61
N SER A 261 33.54 29.14 3.24
CA SER A 261 33.28 29.56 4.62
C SER A 261 33.67 28.51 5.67
N LEU A 262 33.99 27.28 5.21
CA LEU A 262 34.40 26.18 6.07
C LEU A 262 35.73 26.49 6.74
N ALA A 263 35.82 26.17 8.04
CA ALA A 263 37.03 26.35 8.81
C ALA A 263 37.91 25.09 8.73
N PRO A 264 39.25 25.25 8.67
CA PRO A 264 40.20 24.13 8.62
C PRO A 264 40.24 23.36 9.94
N GLN A 265 40.80 22.16 9.90
CA GLN A 265 40.97 21.31 11.09
C GLN A 265 41.79 22.01 12.19
N ARG A 266 41.58 21.57 13.42
CA ARG A 266 42.33 22.01 14.60
C ARG A 266 43.28 20.89 15.03
N PRO A 267 44.61 21.07 14.89
CA PRO A 267 45.54 20.00 15.21
C PRO A 267 45.45 19.55 16.67
N GLY A 268 45.33 18.25 16.90
CA GLY A 268 45.16 17.70 18.23
C GLY A 268 43.73 17.84 18.75
N VAL A 269 42.74 18.03 17.88
CA VAL A 269 41.31 18.08 18.20
C VAL A 269 40.56 17.33 17.12
N ARG A 270 39.77 16.34 17.52
CA ARG A 270 38.94 15.54 16.61
C ARG A 270 37.78 16.39 16.13
N ASP A 271 37.97 17.01 14.98
CA ASP A 271 36.92 17.79 14.36
C ASP A 271 35.93 16.86 13.67
N VAL A 272 34.64 17.24 13.71
CA VAL A 272 33.59 16.57 12.95
C VAL A 272 33.18 17.48 11.80
N TYR A 273 33.38 16.98 10.59
CA TYR A 273 32.92 17.60 9.36
C TYR A 273 31.63 16.91 8.92
N PHE A 274 30.57 17.70 8.75
CA PHE A 274 29.22 17.18 8.51
C PHE A 274 28.71 17.53 7.12
N LEU A 275 28.24 16.54 6.37
CA LEU A 275 27.52 16.73 5.12
C LEU A 275 26.09 16.21 5.27
N ALA A 276 25.10 17.10 5.22
CA ALA A 276 23.69 16.75 5.23
C ALA A 276 23.07 16.95 3.84
N ILE A 277 22.37 15.93 3.34
CA ILE A 277 21.80 15.91 1.99
C ILE A 277 20.30 15.56 2.09
N GLY A 278 19.45 16.48 1.65
CA GLY A 278 18.01 16.28 1.47
C GLY A 278 17.71 16.14 -0.02
N GLY A 279 17.50 14.91 -0.47
CA GLY A 279 17.56 14.53 -1.88
C GLY A 279 16.34 14.93 -2.69
N ASP A 280 15.15 14.45 -2.34
CA ASP A 280 13.94 14.74 -3.13
C ASP A 280 13.30 16.08 -2.71
N GLY A 281 13.07 16.96 -3.68
CA GLY A 281 12.46 18.28 -3.49
C GLY A 281 10.96 18.36 -3.75
N THR A 282 10.38 17.27 -4.26
CA THR A 282 8.92 17.12 -4.41
C THR A 282 8.26 17.02 -3.03
N ALA A 283 8.94 16.36 -2.09
CA ALA A 283 8.47 16.22 -0.72
C ALA A 283 9.09 17.24 0.26
N GLY A 284 8.27 17.81 1.15
CA GLY A 284 8.73 18.83 2.10
C GLY A 284 9.54 18.28 3.29
N VAL A 285 9.40 16.99 3.60
CA VAL A 285 9.95 16.35 4.80
C VAL A 285 11.48 16.33 4.81
N PHE A 286 12.12 16.11 3.66
CA PHE A 286 13.57 15.92 3.57
C PHE A 286 14.36 17.19 3.89
N SER A 287 13.89 18.36 3.44
CA SER A 287 14.53 19.63 3.80
C SER A 287 14.39 19.93 5.28
N ARG A 288 13.21 19.67 5.87
CA ARG A 288 12.97 19.86 7.31
C ARG A 288 13.84 18.94 8.17
N GLU A 289 14.01 17.70 7.72
CA GLU A 289 14.88 16.74 8.39
C GLU A 289 16.35 17.18 8.36
N VAL A 290 16.84 17.70 7.24
CA VAL A 290 18.21 18.25 7.15
C VAL A 290 18.43 19.42 8.11
N ASP A 291 17.48 20.36 8.24
CA ASP A 291 17.53 21.42 9.26
C ASP A 291 17.65 20.81 10.66
N TRP A 292 16.70 19.93 11.00
CA TRP A 292 16.57 19.37 12.35
C TRP A 292 17.78 18.52 12.77
N VAL A 293 18.29 17.64 11.89
CA VAL A 293 19.46 16.82 12.17
C VAL A 293 20.70 17.69 12.38
N SER A 294 20.87 18.74 11.56
CA SER A 294 22.00 19.68 11.70
C SER A 294 21.98 20.39 13.04
N GLU A 295 20.81 20.86 13.47
CA GLU A 295 20.63 21.50 14.78
C GLU A 295 20.89 20.52 15.93
N ARG A 296 20.34 19.31 15.84
CA ARG A 296 20.45 18.30 16.90
C ARG A 296 21.89 17.86 17.10
N LEU A 297 22.60 17.54 16.01
CA LEU A 297 24.02 17.18 16.06
C LEU A 297 24.88 18.36 16.51
N GLY A 298 24.58 19.59 16.07
CA GLY A 298 25.28 20.79 16.51
C GLY A 298 25.16 21.09 18.00
N GLY A 299 24.17 20.51 18.69
CA GLY A 299 24.04 20.56 20.15
C GLY A 299 24.94 19.60 20.91
N VAL A 300 25.56 18.62 20.24
CA VAL A 300 26.42 17.59 20.86
C VAL A 300 27.84 17.58 20.27
N LEU A 301 27.98 17.95 19.00
CA LEU A 301 29.24 18.02 18.27
C LEU A 301 29.53 19.46 17.84
N ASP A 302 30.81 19.85 17.84
CA ASP A 302 31.22 21.17 17.34
C ASP A 302 31.22 21.21 15.81
N LEU A 303 30.06 21.55 15.24
CA LEU A 303 29.86 21.67 13.79
C LEU A 303 30.04 23.12 13.28
N LYS A 304 30.50 24.05 14.12
CA LYS A 304 30.54 25.48 13.79
C LYS A 304 31.51 25.73 12.63
N ARG A 305 30.96 26.16 11.48
CA ARG A 305 31.68 26.31 10.19
C ARG A 305 32.37 25.02 9.72
N ARG A 306 31.82 23.84 10.03
CA ARG A 306 32.30 22.52 9.54
C ARG A 306 31.18 21.67 8.95
N GLN A 307 30.07 22.31 8.58
CA GLN A 307 28.93 21.62 7.99
C GLN A 307 28.58 22.18 6.61
N VAL A 308 28.21 21.28 5.71
CA VAL A 308 27.63 21.58 4.40
C VAL A 308 26.24 20.96 4.35
N ARG A 309 25.25 21.75 3.92
CA ARG A 309 23.87 21.32 3.79
C ARG A 309 23.44 21.51 2.34
N LEU A 310 22.98 20.44 1.71
CA LEU A 310 22.49 20.42 0.34
C LEU A 310 21.03 19.96 0.33
N VAL A 311 20.12 20.71 -0.30
CA VAL A 311 18.69 20.36 -0.31
C VAL A 311 18.02 20.72 -1.63
N ASN A 312 17.14 19.84 -2.10
CA ASN A 312 16.32 20.09 -3.30
C ASN A 312 14.89 20.52 -3.00
N GLY A 313 14.45 20.39 -1.75
CA GLY A 313 13.14 20.86 -1.26
C GLY A 313 13.26 22.09 -0.37
N GLY A 314 12.11 22.72 -0.08
CA GLY A 314 12.04 23.87 0.82
C GLY A 314 12.37 25.19 0.13
N GLY A 315 13.28 25.98 0.72
CA GLY A 315 13.66 27.32 0.23
C GLY A 315 14.93 27.33 -0.63
N ASP A 316 15.19 28.47 -1.26
CA ASP A 316 16.31 28.65 -2.21
C ASP A 316 17.58 29.24 -1.58
N THR A 317 17.76 29.06 -0.27
CA THR A 317 18.92 29.60 0.45
C THR A 317 20.12 28.67 0.40
N LEU A 318 19.87 27.36 0.45
CA LEU A 318 20.88 26.31 0.44
C LEU A 318 21.17 25.80 -0.98
N PRO A 319 22.40 25.35 -1.27
CA PRO A 319 22.73 24.73 -2.56
C PRO A 319 21.89 23.48 -2.83
N LEU A 320 21.57 23.24 -4.10
CA LEU A 320 20.93 22.01 -4.56
C LEU A 320 21.76 20.77 -4.20
N ALA A 321 21.08 19.71 -3.84
CA ALA A 321 21.62 18.36 -3.72
C ALA A 321 21.68 17.71 -5.11
N THR A 322 22.81 17.85 -5.79
CA THR A 322 23.08 17.19 -7.07
C THR A 322 24.26 16.23 -6.88
N ARG A 323 24.41 15.23 -7.75
CA ARG A 323 25.63 14.40 -7.79
C ARG A 323 26.90 15.24 -7.79
N THR A 324 26.90 16.35 -8.54
CA THR A 324 28.04 17.28 -8.61
C THR A 324 28.28 17.97 -7.27
N SER A 325 27.28 18.64 -6.69
CA SER A 325 27.47 19.36 -5.43
C SER A 325 27.79 18.44 -4.26
N VAL A 326 27.27 17.20 -4.23
CA VAL A 326 27.65 16.17 -3.27
C VAL A 326 29.15 15.83 -3.40
N ARG A 327 29.62 15.55 -4.62
CA ARG A 327 31.04 15.23 -4.85
C ARG A 327 31.96 16.40 -4.51
N GLU A 328 31.61 17.62 -4.92
CA GLU A 328 32.41 18.81 -4.61
C GLU A 328 32.44 19.10 -3.11
N ALA A 329 31.32 18.91 -2.40
CA ALA A 329 31.28 19.04 -0.94
C ALA A 329 32.16 18.00 -0.24
N LEU A 330 32.10 16.73 -0.64
CA LEU A 330 32.96 15.67 -0.09
C LEU A 330 34.45 16.01 -0.28
N ASN A 331 34.85 16.44 -1.48
CA ASN A 331 36.23 16.83 -1.77
C ASN A 331 36.69 18.05 -0.97
N ALA A 332 35.82 19.05 -0.81
CA ALA A 332 36.15 20.27 -0.07
C ALA A 332 36.30 20.00 1.44
N LEU A 333 35.45 19.13 2.00
CA LEU A 333 35.58 18.70 3.40
C LEU A 333 36.87 17.89 3.59
N ASP A 334 37.13 16.88 2.75
CA ASP A 334 38.36 16.06 2.82
C ASP A 334 39.65 16.90 2.73
N ALA A 335 39.64 17.99 1.95
CA ALA A 335 40.78 18.88 1.82
C ALA A 335 41.11 19.69 3.09
N LEU A 336 40.14 19.85 4.01
CA LEU A 336 40.29 20.63 5.25
C LEU A 336 40.63 19.76 6.46
N MET A 337 40.50 18.45 6.33
CA MET A 337 40.59 17.47 7.42
C MET A 337 42.01 16.93 7.59
N ASP A 338 42.33 16.53 8.82
CA ASP A 338 43.41 15.59 9.09
C ASP A 338 42.92 14.14 8.88
N PRO A 339 43.51 13.37 7.95
CA PRO A 339 43.04 12.03 7.62
C PRO A 339 43.02 11.00 8.75
N GLU A 340 43.84 11.16 9.78
CA GLU A 340 43.97 10.23 10.90
C GLU A 340 43.18 10.67 12.14
N GLU A 341 42.90 11.98 12.26
CA GLU A 341 42.33 12.57 13.48
C GLU A 341 40.84 12.87 13.36
N ASP A 342 40.36 13.30 12.19
CA ASP A 342 39.02 13.90 12.01
C ASP A 342 37.94 12.91 11.54
N LEU A 343 36.68 13.24 11.82
CA LEU A 343 35.50 12.50 11.39
C LEU A 343 34.81 13.17 10.19
N LEU A 344 34.55 12.41 9.12
CA LEU A 344 33.55 12.79 8.13
C LEU A 344 32.22 12.12 8.46
N LEU A 345 31.22 12.90 8.86
CA LEU A 345 29.85 12.45 9.07
C LEU A 345 29.00 12.85 7.86
N VAL A 346 28.36 11.88 7.21
CA VAL A 346 27.46 12.09 6.07
C VAL A 346 26.07 11.60 6.45
N HIS A 347 25.07 12.47 6.31
CA HIS A 347 23.66 12.12 6.49
C HIS A 347 22.91 12.39 5.18
N ILE A 348 22.26 11.37 4.64
CA ILE A 348 21.45 11.48 3.43
C ILE A 348 20.03 11.06 3.76
N VAL A 349 19.07 11.90 3.44
CA VAL A 349 17.64 11.60 3.54
C VAL A 349 16.97 11.86 2.20
N SER A 350 16.25 10.85 1.67
CA SER A 350 15.51 10.96 0.41
C SER A 350 14.55 9.79 0.20
N HIS A 351 13.80 9.79 -0.90
CA HIS A 351 13.23 8.57 -1.44
C HIS A 351 14.34 7.64 -1.97
N GLY A 352 14.07 6.33 -1.90
CA GLY A 352 14.96 5.28 -2.40
C GLY A 352 14.25 4.38 -3.40
N ALA A 353 14.92 4.08 -4.50
CA ALA A 353 14.45 3.14 -5.51
C ALA A 353 14.85 1.70 -5.14
N ARG A 354 14.15 0.71 -5.70
CA ARG A 354 14.40 -0.73 -5.43
C ARG A 354 15.83 -1.19 -5.78
N ASN A 355 16.53 -0.47 -6.64
CA ASN A 355 17.94 -0.72 -6.98
C ASN A 355 18.93 -0.01 -6.03
N GLY A 356 18.44 0.57 -4.94
CA GLY A 356 19.23 1.28 -3.94
C GLY A 356 19.59 2.71 -4.33
N GLU A 357 19.17 3.22 -5.49
CA GLU A 357 19.41 4.62 -5.84
C GLU A 357 18.66 5.58 -4.92
N LEU A 358 19.29 6.70 -4.60
CA LEU A 358 18.68 7.78 -3.82
C LEU A 358 18.22 8.89 -4.77
N VAL A 359 16.94 9.24 -4.68
CA VAL A 359 16.33 10.27 -5.53
C VAL A 359 16.94 11.62 -5.21
N LEU A 360 17.32 12.38 -6.23
CA LEU A 360 17.85 13.73 -6.09
C LEU A 360 17.04 14.75 -6.88
N ASP A 361 15.79 14.45 -7.23
CA ASP A 361 14.97 15.39 -8.00
C ASP A 361 14.72 16.68 -7.22
N ALA A 362 14.70 17.80 -7.93
CA ALA A 362 14.24 19.07 -7.41
C ALA A 362 12.87 19.40 -7.99
N ARG A 363 12.13 20.27 -7.30
CA ARG A 363 10.79 20.64 -7.73
C ARG A 363 10.85 21.28 -9.12
N ASN A 364 10.18 20.68 -10.11
CA ASN A 364 10.21 21.08 -11.53
C ASN A 364 11.60 20.97 -12.22
N LEU A 365 12.50 20.16 -11.68
CA LEU A 365 13.80 19.87 -12.29
C LEU A 365 14.22 18.42 -12.00
N GLN A 366 14.13 17.57 -13.03
CA GLN A 366 14.63 16.20 -12.95
C GLN A 366 16.17 16.19 -12.89
N LEU A 367 16.72 15.46 -11.93
CA LEU A 367 18.14 15.34 -11.69
C LEU A 367 18.56 13.87 -11.66
N ASN A 368 19.85 13.60 -11.85
CA ASN A 368 20.35 12.24 -11.76
C ASN A 368 20.36 11.76 -10.31
N ASN A 369 19.75 10.59 -10.06
CA ASN A 369 19.83 9.91 -8.77
C ASN A 369 21.27 9.62 -8.34
N LEU A 370 21.49 9.57 -7.03
CA LEU A 370 22.77 9.14 -6.46
C LEU A 370 22.80 7.61 -6.36
N THR A 371 23.74 6.97 -7.06
CA THR A 371 23.84 5.51 -7.07
C THR A 371 24.71 4.98 -5.93
N VAL A 372 24.48 3.72 -5.53
CA VAL A 372 25.35 3.00 -4.57
C VAL A 372 26.81 2.98 -5.08
N ALA A 373 27.01 2.84 -6.40
CA ALA A 373 28.32 2.82 -7.02
C ALA A 373 29.04 4.17 -6.89
N ASP A 374 28.32 5.28 -7.08
CA ASP A 374 28.86 6.64 -6.88
C ASP A 374 29.35 6.84 -5.47
N GLY A 375 28.49 6.56 -4.48
CA GLY A 375 28.83 6.71 -3.07
C GLY A 375 30.04 5.87 -2.67
N LYS A 376 30.08 4.60 -3.12
CA LYS A 376 31.23 3.73 -2.89
C LYS A 376 32.50 4.27 -3.52
N GLN A 377 32.44 4.72 -4.77
CA GLN A 377 33.59 5.27 -5.47
C GLN A 377 34.11 6.52 -4.75
N TRP A 378 33.23 7.47 -4.44
CA TRP A 378 33.63 8.76 -3.89
C TRP A 378 34.14 8.63 -2.46
N LEU A 379 33.43 7.94 -1.58
CA LEU A 379 33.85 7.78 -0.18
C LEU A 379 35.14 6.97 -0.02
N ASN A 380 35.43 6.02 -0.92
CA ASN A 380 36.69 5.27 -0.90
C ASN A 380 37.86 6.05 -1.50
N ALA A 381 37.60 7.11 -2.26
CA ALA A 381 38.64 7.95 -2.86
C ALA A 381 39.13 9.07 -1.91
N LEU A 382 38.40 9.34 -0.83
CA LEU A 382 38.77 10.36 0.16
C LEU A 382 40.01 9.94 0.96
N LYS A 383 40.77 10.93 1.42
CA LYS A 383 41.95 10.71 2.27
C LYS A 383 41.53 10.40 3.70
N VAL A 384 40.48 11.07 4.21
CA VAL A 384 39.96 10.84 5.55
C VAL A 384 39.61 9.38 5.77
N LYS A 385 40.22 8.79 6.81
CA LYS A 385 40.01 7.38 7.15
C LYS A 385 38.69 7.15 7.86
N HIS A 386 38.35 8.04 8.79
CA HIS A 386 37.21 7.85 9.67
C HIS A 386 35.96 8.49 9.09
N GLN A 387 35.00 7.64 8.76
CA GLN A 387 33.78 8.04 8.07
C GLN A 387 32.56 7.43 8.76
N TRP A 388 31.52 8.22 8.96
CA TRP A 388 30.22 7.75 9.44
C TRP A 388 29.15 8.17 8.45
N VAL A 389 28.47 7.20 7.85
CA VAL A 389 27.47 7.43 6.82
C VAL A 389 26.11 6.96 7.32
N VAL A 390 25.10 7.83 7.25
CA VAL A 390 23.72 7.53 7.63
C VAL A 390 22.84 7.77 6.40
N ILE A 391 22.07 6.75 6.01
CA ILE A 391 21.19 6.80 4.83
C ILE A 391 19.76 6.49 5.26
N SER A 392 18.94 7.52 5.27
CA SER A 392 17.51 7.44 5.57
C SER A 392 16.70 7.45 4.27
N ALA A 393 16.43 6.25 3.73
CA ALA A 393 15.65 6.05 2.51
C ALA A 393 15.13 4.60 2.41
N CYS A 394 14.11 4.37 1.57
CA CYS A 394 13.67 3.02 1.20
C CYS A 394 14.81 2.23 0.56
N TYR A 395 14.86 0.91 0.77
CA TYR A 395 15.84 -0.01 0.19
C TYR A 395 17.32 0.33 0.52
N SER A 396 17.55 1.17 1.53
CA SER A 396 18.87 1.73 1.85
C SER A 396 19.89 0.71 2.36
N GLY A 397 19.46 -0.50 2.75
CA GLY A 397 20.35 -1.60 3.17
C GLY A 397 21.39 -2.01 2.11
N GLN A 398 21.12 -1.75 0.83
CA GLN A 398 22.09 -1.98 -0.26
C GLN A 398 23.39 -1.18 -0.06
N TRP A 399 23.31 0.00 0.56
CA TRP A 399 24.45 0.84 0.85
C TRP A 399 25.30 0.32 2.01
N VAL A 400 24.69 -0.31 3.01
CA VAL A 400 25.41 -0.86 4.18
C VAL A 400 26.46 -1.87 3.73
N ASN A 401 26.04 -2.82 2.89
CA ASN A 401 26.95 -3.85 2.35
C ASN A 401 28.00 -3.26 1.42
N ALA A 402 27.62 -2.30 0.57
CA ALA A 402 28.52 -1.71 -0.41
C ALA A 402 29.61 -0.83 0.21
N LEU A 403 29.31 -0.17 1.34
CA LEU A 403 30.18 0.78 2.02
C LEU A 403 30.93 0.19 3.22
N ALA A 404 30.68 -1.06 3.62
CA ALA A 404 31.36 -1.70 4.74
C ALA A 404 32.90 -1.60 4.64
N ALA A 405 33.55 -1.02 5.65
CA ALA A 405 35.00 -0.86 5.71
C ALA A 405 35.50 -0.82 7.16
N PRO A 406 36.77 -1.18 7.44
CA PRO A 406 37.29 -1.23 8.81
C PRO A 406 37.25 0.09 9.58
N GLN A 407 37.36 1.23 8.87
CA GLN A 407 37.37 2.58 9.42
C GLN A 407 36.05 3.34 9.16
N ARG A 408 34.96 2.63 8.82
CA ARG A 408 33.66 3.24 8.50
C ARG A 408 32.53 2.68 9.35
N ALA A 409 31.66 3.56 9.83
CA ALA A 409 30.32 3.21 10.31
C ALA A 409 29.29 3.57 9.25
N VAL A 410 28.34 2.67 8.97
CA VAL A 410 27.27 2.88 8.00
C VAL A 410 25.96 2.44 8.62
N PHE A 411 24.97 3.33 8.67
CA PHE A 411 23.60 3.04 9.12
C PHE A 411 22.61 3.26 7.98
N SER A 412 21.58 2.42 7.90
CA SER A 412 20.48 2.58 6.97
C SER A 412 19.14 2.45 7.69
N SER A 413 18.13 3.20 7.23
CA SER A 413 16.77 3.19 7.78
C SER A 413 15.96 1.96 7.40
N ALA A 414 16.37 1.20 6.39
CA ALA A 414 15.68 0.01 5.94
C ALA A 414 16.64 -1.08 5.43
N ALA A 415 16.16 -2.31 5.37
CA ALA A 415 16.79 -3.41 4.67
C ALA A 415 16.70 -3.24 3.14
N GLN A 416 17.52 -4.00 2.40
CA GLN A 416 17.68 -3.86 0.95
C GLN A 416 16.40 -4.12 0.13
N ASP A 417 15.43 -4.83 0.70
CA ASP A 417 14.16 -5.26 0.12
C ASP A 417 12.94 -4.64 0.81
N ARG A 418 13.16 -3.66 1.71
CA ARG A 418 12.12 -3.04 2.55
C ARG A 418 11.99 -1.54 2.29
N THR A 419 10.80 -1.01 2.52
CA THR A 419 10.53 0.44 2.57
C THR A 419 10.80 1.00 3.96
N SER A 420 11.07 2.31 4.04
CA SER A 420 11.14 3.05 5.30
C SER A 420 9.93 3.98 5.45
N PHE A 421 9.57 4.34 6.68
CA PHE A 421 8.34 5.09 6.99
C PHE A 421 8.58 6.52 7.50
N GLY A 422 7.51 7.32 7.53
CA GLY A 422 7.52 8.71 8.01
C GLY A 422 7.98 9.74 6.97
N CYS A 423 7.91 9.42 5.68
CA CYS A 423 8.32 10.30 4.59
C CYS A 423 7.14 11.01 3.89
N ALA A 424 5.97 11.10 4.52
CA ALA A 424 4.83 11.82 3.95
C ALA A 424 5.06 13.35 4.00
N ASP A 425 4.37 14.09 3.14
CA ASP A 425 4.58 15.53 2.98
C ASP A 425 4.24 16.37 4.22
N ASP A 426 3.31 15.88 5.04
CA ASP A 426 2.90 16.45 6.32
C ASP A 426 3.78 15.98 7.50
N SER A 427 4.64 14.98 7.28
CA SER A 427 5.53 14.47 8.31
C SER A 427 6.63 15.47 8.64
N GLU A 428 6.92 15.66 9.93
CA GLU A 428 8.03 16.53 10.33
C GLU A 428 9.40 15.96 9.95
N ARG A 429 9.53 14.62 9.97
CA ARG A 429 10.76 13.86 9.66
C ARG A 429 10.45 12.36 9.55
N THR A 430 11.38 11.61 8.96
CA THR A 430 11.36 10.15 8.90
C THR A 430 11.43 9.52 10.30
N TRP A 431 10.83 8.35 10.45
CA TRP A 431 10.82 7.64 11.74
C TRP A 431 12.22 7.23 12.17
N PHE A 432 13.06 6.81 11.23
CA PHE A 432 14.43 6.44 11.54
C PHE A 432 15.25 7.61 12.10
N SER A 433 15.20 8.80 11.48
CA SER A 433 15.92 9.95 12.01
C SER A 433 15.35 10.45 13.33
N ARG A 434 14.01 10.36 13.53
CA ARG A 434 13.40 10.62 14.84
C ARG A 434 13.96 9.71 15.93
N ALA A 435 14.15 8.43 15.62
CA ALA A 435 14.70 7.44 16.54
C ALA A 435 16.20 7.65 16.77
N LEU A 436 16.97 7.84 15.71
CA LEU A 436 18.43 7.95 15.76
C LEU A 436 18.89 9.24 16.45
N TYR A 437 18.33 10.39 16.09
CA TYR A 437 18.72 11.69 16.65
C TYR A 437 17.80 12.16 17.78
N GLY A 438 17.06 11.23 18.39
CA GLY A 438 16.12 11.51 19.49
C GLY A 438 16.77 11.98 20.79
N GLU A 439 16.06 11.85 21.90
CA GLU A 439 16.51 12.32 23.22
C GLU A 439 17.80 11.60 23.67
N ASP A 440 17.90 10.30 23.40
CA ASP A 440 19.02 9.46 23.83
C ASP A 440 20.31 9.62 23.02
N MET A 441 20.30 10.42 21.94
CA MET A 441 21.45 10.61 21.05
C MET A 441 22.73 11.00 21.81
N SER A 442 22.62 11.94 22.75
CA SER A 442 23.77 12.42 23.52
C SER A 442 24.44 11.32 24.36
N ALA A 443 23.66 10.38 24.86
CA ALA A 443 24.19 9.23 25.61
C ALA A 443 24.73 8.14 24.67
N GLY A 444 24.07 7.94 23.52
CA GLY A 444 24.39 6.86 22.58
C GLY A 444 25.58 7.14 21.67
N ILE A 445 25.81 8.39 21.23
CA ILE A 445 26.71 8.70 20.11
C ILE A 445 28.16 8.21 20.28
N HIS A 446 28.62 7.99 21.51
CA HIS A 446 29.95 7.44 21.82
C HIS A 446 30.08 5.92 21.60
N ASP A 447 28.96 5.20 21.54
CA ASP A 447 28.89 3.78 21.21
C ASP A 447 27.98 3.60 19.98
N PRO A 448 28.56 3.57 18.76
CA PRO A 448 27.79 3.41 17.53
C PRO A 448 26.91 2.16 17.53
N ASP A 449 27.36 1.08 18.18
CA ASP A 449 26.63 -0.18 18.17
C ASP A 449 25.38 -0.11 19.06
N ALA A 450 25.52 0.45 20.26
CA ALA A 450 24.41 0.66 21.19
C ALA A 450 23.44 1.75 20.69
N TRP A 451 23.98 2.83 20.12
CA TRP A 451 23.17 3.92 19.57
C TRP A 451 22.24 3.43 18.45
N PHE A 452 22.78 2.65 17.52
CA PHE A 452 21.97 2.06 16.45
C PHE A 452 20.94 1.06 17.01
N ALA A 453 21.31 0.23 17.99
CA ALA A 453 20.39 -0.74 18.58
C ALA A 453 19.17 -0.06 19.23
N ALA A 454 19.40 1.04 19.95
CA ALA A 454 18.33 1.85 20.54
C ALA A 454 17.43 2.47 19.47
N ALA A 455 18.03 3.04 18.41
CA ALA A 455 17.27 3.59 17.29
C ALA A 455 16.42 2.52 16.60
N ASN A 456 16.99 1.34 16.35
CA ASN A 456 16.28 0.22 15.73
C ASN A 456 15.09 -0.24 16.58
N ALA A 457 15.28 -0.42 17.89
CA ALA A 457 14.20 -0.77 18.80
C ALA A 457 13.07 0.28 18.81
N ARG A 458 13.42 1.57 18.72
CA ARG A 458 12.42 2.64 18.66
C ARG A 458 11.67 2.68 17.33
N VAL A 459 12.32 2.35 16.21
CA VAL A 459 11.65 2.20 14.90
C VAL A 459 10.64 1.06 14.96
N THR A 460 11.04 -0.12 15.42
CA THR A 460 10.14 -1.29 15.57
C THR A 460 8.92 -0.93 16.44
N ALA A 461 9.13 -0.27 17.57
CA ALA A 461 8.02 0.18 18.42
C ALA A 461 7.06 1.14 17.69
N MET A 462 7.56 2.08 16.89
CA MET A 462 6.69 2.97 16.10
C MET A 462 5.93 2.22 15.00
N GLU A 463 6.54 1.21 14.37
CA GLU A 463 5.88 0.36 13.36
C GLU A 463 4.75 -0.48 13.98
N GLU A 464 4.99 -1.06 15.15
CA GLU A 464 3.96 -1.77 15.94
C GLU A 464 2.83 -0.84 16.40
N GLU A 465 3.16 0.34 16.92
CA GLU A 465 2.19 1.37 17.34
C GLU A 465 1.26 1.81 16.18
N GLN A 466 1.73 1.74 14.93
CA GLN A 466 0.97 2.08 13.72
C GLN A 466 0.29 0.87 13.07
N GLY A 467 0.39 -0.31 13.67
CA GLY A 467 -0.25 -1.53 13.18
C GLY A 467 0.39 -2.11 11.90
N ILE A 468 1.65 -1.75 11.61
CA ILE A 468 2.39 -2.31 10.47
C ILE A 468 2.72 -3.78 10.77
N ALA A 469 2.41 -4.68 9.84
CA ALA A 469 2.68 -6.10 10.00
C ALA A 469 4.20 -6.36 10.13
N GLU A 470 4.59 -7.32 10.98
CA GLU A 470 6.02 -7.61 11.26
C GLU A 470 6.81 -7.95 9.97
N ASN A 471 6.15 -8.64 9.04
CA ASN A 471 6.74 -8.97 7.75
C ASN A 471 6.85 -7.77 6.79
N GLU A 472 6.41 -6.58 7.17
CA GLU A 472 6.50 -5.31 6.42
C GLU A 472 7.39 -4.27 7.10
N HIS A 473 7.92 -4.58 8.29
CA HIS A 473 8.84 -3.70 9.03
C HIS A 473 10.05 -3.30 8.18
N SER A 474 10.55 -2.09 8.41
CA SER A 474 11.64 -1.50 7.62
C SER A 474 12.97 -2.23 7.84
N LEU A 475 13.17 -2.81 9.02
CA LEU A 475 14.38 -3.54 9.42
C LEU A 475 15.68 -2.74 9.16
N PRO A 476 15.90 -1.59 9.85
CA PRO A 476 17.13 -0.83 9.78
C PRO A 476 18.40 -1.70 9.84
N GLN A 477 19.44 -1.35 9.08
CA GLN A 477 20.70 -2.12 9.04
C GLN A 477 21.92 -1.26 9.39
N LYS A 478 22.98 -1.92 9.84
CA LYS A 478 24.28 -1.27 10.11
C LYS A 478 25.47 -2.11 9.69
N SER A 479 26.58 -1.42 9.43
CA SER A 479 27.93 -1.99 9.37
C SER A 479 28.87 -1.05 10.12
N VAL A 480 29.46 -1.53 11.21
CA VAL A 480 30.41 -0.74 12.02
C VAL A 480 31.77 -1.41 12.01
N GLY A 481 32.76 -0.75 11.41
CA GLY A 481 34.13 -1.24 11.35
C GLY A 481 34.82 -1.23 12.71
N LYS A 482 35.53 -2.31 13.06
CA LYS A 482 36.25 -2.39 14.35
C LYS A 482 37.29 -1.28 14.54
N GLY A 483 37.97 -0.89 13.47
CA GLY A 483 38.94 0.22 13.50
C GLY A 483 38.27 1.55 13.81
N PHE A 484 37.09 1.79 13.23
CA PHE A 484 36.27 2.96 13.54
C PHE A 484 35.89 2.99 15.02
N VAL A 485 35.38 1.89 15.59
CA VAL A 485 35.00 1.82 17.01
C VAL A 485 36.19 2.10 17.92
N SER A 486 37.31 1.41 17.68
CA SER A 486 38.53 1.60 18.49
C SER A 486 39.05 3.04 18.44
N TRP A 487 38.99 3.69 17.28
CA TRP A 487 39.36 5.09 17.16
C TRP A 487 38.35 6.03 17.84
N TRP A 488 37.04 5.84 17.60
CA TRP A 488 35.99 6.71 18.12
C TRP A 488 35.92 6.70 19.64
N GLN A 489 36.10 5.51 20.23
CA GLN A 489 36.11 5.31 21.69
C GLN A 489 37.49 5.56 22.34
N SER A 490 38.53 5.89 21.56
CA SER A 490 39.85 6.16 22.13
C SER A 490 39.84 7.44 23.00
N GLU A 491 40.44 7.35 24.19
CA GLU A 491 40.50 8.42 25.19
C GLU A 491 41.27 9.67 24.75
N THR A 492 41.93 9.63 23.61
CA THR A 492 43.02 10.55 23.24
C THR A 492 42.63 12.03 23.12
N LEU A 493 41.35 12.42 23.25
CA LEU A 493 40.91 13.81 23.06
C LEU A 493 39.81 14.27 24.03
N THR A 494 39.78 13.71 25.25
CA THR A 494 38.92 14.21 26.35
C THR A 494 39.58 15.30 27.20
N ALA A 495 40.82 15.70 26.91
CA ALA A 495 41.56 16.67 27.70
C ALA A 495 41.52 18.09 27.11
N GLN A 496 40.33 18.66 26.85
CA GLN A 496 40.04 20.12 26.80
C GLN A 496 38.59 20.41 26.35
N GLN A 497 37.59 19.86 27.06
CA GLN A 497 36.25 20.48 27.10
C GLN A 497 36.08 21.24 28.41
#